data_AF-A0A2R6EXL5-F1
#
_entry.id   AF-A0A2R6EXL5-F1
#
_cell.length_a   1.000
_cell.length_b   1.000
_cell.length_c   1.000
_cell.angle_alpha   90.00
_cell.angle_beta   90.00
_cell.angle_gamma   90.00
#
_symmetry.space_group_name_H-M   'P 1'
#
loop_
_entity.id
_entity.type
_entity.pdbx_description
1 polymer ?
#
loop_
_entity_poly.entity_id
_entity_poly.type
_entity_poly.pdbx_seq_one_letter_code
_entity_poly.pdbx_strand_id
1 'polypeptide(L)'
;MSSIELTPSQKTILQELINLYRESENAVKGEDIAAEVDRNPGTIRNQMQSLKALQLVEGVPGPKGGYKPTATAYDALQIQDMDEAAEVPLTHNDTAMPEANVERIDLVSVHHPENCRAKVIVIVATLYRRGVTVRRFQPANQPFT
;
A
#
# COMPACT_ATOMS: atom_id res chain seq x y z
N MET A 1 1.39 -0.14 -16.46
CA MET A 1 1.25 -1.55 -16.01
C MET A 1 -0.18 -1.95 -16.29
N SER A 2 -0.43 -3.20 -16.70
CA SER A 2 -1.77 -3.70 -16.96
C SER A 2 -2.62 -3.57 -15.70
N SER A 3 -3.77 -2.90 -15.79
CA SER A 3 -4.72 -2.80 -14.67
C SER A 3 -5.26 -4.20 -14.38
N ILE A 4 -5.06 -4.69 -13.16
CA ILE A 4 -5.63 -5.97 -12.73
C ILE A 4 -7.10 -5.71 -12.42
N GLU A 5 -7.99 -6.23 -13.26
CA GLU A 5 -9.42 -6.10 -13.02
C GLU A 5 -9.88 -7.16 -12.02
N LEU A 6 -10.20 -6.72 -10.80
CA LEU A 6 -10.70 -7.59 -9.73
C LEU A 6 -12.23 -7.63 -9.76
N THR A 7 -12.78 -8.84 -9.61
CA THR A 7 -14.22 -9.00 -9.38
C THR A 7 -14.62 -8.35 -8.04
N PRO A 8 -15.88 -7.93 -7.87
CA PRO A 8 -16.35 -7.34 -6.61
C PRO A 8 -16.04 -8.23 -5.39
N SER A 9 -16.25 -9.55 -5.52
CA SER A 9 -15.94 -10.49 -4.45
C SER A 9 -14.44 -10.55 -4.11
N GLN A 10 -13.57 -10.46 -5.11
CA GLN A 10 -12.11 -10.42 -4.88
C GLN A 10 -11.71 -9.12 -4.20
N LYS A 11 -12.29 -7.98 -4.60
CA LYS A 11 -12.05 -6.68 -3.95
C LYS A 11 -12.43 -6.74 -2.47
N THR A 12 -13.62 -7.25 -2.15
CA THR A 12 -14.08 -7.39 -0.75
C THR A 12 -13.16 -8.28 0.08
N ILE A 13 -12.79 -9.46 -0.43
CA ILE A 13 -11.90 -10.39 0.29
C ILE A 13 -10.50 -9.79 0.50
N LEU A 14 -9.97 -9.12 -0.53
CA LEU A 14 -8.65 -8.50 -0.47
C LEU A 14 -8.61 -7.31 0.49
N GLN A 15 -9.68 -6.50 0.51
CA GLN A 15 -9.84 -5.40 1.46
C GLN A 15 -9.89 -5.92 2.89
N GLU A 16 -10.63 -7.00 3.13
CA GLU A 16 -10.77 -7.54 4.48
C GLU A 16 -9.47 -8.15 5.01
N LEU A 17 -8.74 -8.86 4.15
CA LEU A 17 -7.38 -9.31 4.49
C LEU A 17 -6.49 -8.15 4.93
N ILE A 18 -6.52 -7.01 4.23
CA ILE A 18 -5.72 -5.83 4.58
C ILE A 18 -6.14 -5.25 5.92
N ASN A 19 -7.44 -5.21 6.21
CA ASN A 19 -7.96 -4.71 7.48
C ASN A 19 -7.45 -5.56 8.65
N LEU A 20 -7.67 -6.88 8.60
CA LEU A 20 -7.23 -7.83 9.63
C LEU A 20 -5.70 -7.88 9.79
N TYR A 21 -4.96 -7.74 8.68
CA TYR A 21 -3.50 -7.70 8.73
C TYR A 21 -2.97 -6.42 9.41
N ARG A 22 -3.64 -5.27 9.23
CA ARG A 22 -3.24 -4.00 9.86
C ARG A 22 -3.38 -4.03 11.39
N GLU A 23 -4.37 -4.75 11.91
CA GLU A 23 -4.58 -4.83 13.36
C GLU A 23 -3.57 -5.73 14.07
N SER A 24 -3.13 -6.79 13.40
CA SER A 24 -2.32 -7.84 14.02
C SER A 24 -0.86 -7.86 13.57
N GLU A 25 -0.55 -7.30 12.39
CA GLU A 25 0.73 -7.43 11.67
C GLU A 25 1.19 -8.89 11.45
N ASN A 26 0.28 -9.86 11.59
CA ASN A 26 0.53 -11.29 11.51
C ASN A 26 -0.24 -11.93 10.34
N ALA A 27 0.16 -13.14 9.93
CA ALA A 27 -0.57 -13.87 8.89
C ALA A 27 -2.03 -14.12 9.32
N VAL A 28 -2.97 -13.76 8.45
CA VAL A 28 -4.42 -13.84 8.73
C VAL A 28 -4.96 -15.18 8.26
N LYS A 29 -5.72 -15.89 9.10
CA LYS A 29 -6.29 -17.19 8.72
C LYS A 29 -7.43 -17.00 7.72
N GLY A 30 -7.61 -17.99 6.85
CA GLY A 30 -8.71 -17.95 5.87
C GLY A 30 -10.08 -18.00 6.55
N GLU A 31 -10.17 -18.66 7.71
CA GLU A 31 -11.35 -18.75 8.54
C GLU A 31 -11.76 -17.40 9.13
N ASP A 32 -10.79 -16.57 9.54
CA ASP A 32 -11.06 -15.23 10.09
C ASP A 32 -11.62 -14.30 9.01
N ILE A 33 -11.02 -14.32 7.81
CA ILE A 33 -11.53 -13.58 6.65
C ILE A 33 -12.93 -14.06 6.27
N ALA A 34 -13.17 -15.37 6.34
CA ALA A 34 -14.46 -15.97 6.02
C ALA A 34 -15.57 -15.54 6.97
N ALA A 35 -15.24 -15.39 8.26
CA ALA A 35 -16.16 -14.88 9.26
C ALA A 35 -16.55 -13.41 8.99
N GLU A 36 -15.56 -12.55 8.69
CA GLU A 36 -15.81 -11.12 8.44
C GLU A 36 -16.60 -10.85 7.16
N VAL A 37 -16.35 -11.61 6.08
CA VAL A 37 -17.06 -11.40 4.80
C VAL A 37 -18.32 -12.26 4.64
N ASP A 38 -18.75 -12.97 5.69
CA ASP A 38 -19.89 -13.90 5.71
C ASP A 38 -19.86 -14.92 4.56
N ARG A 39 -18.74 -15.65 4.45
CA ARG A 39 -18.52 -16.67 3.42
C ARG A 39 -18.02 -17.98 3.99
N ASN A 40 -18.14 -19.04 3.20
CA ASN A 40 -17.58 -20.34 3.56
C ASN A 40 -16.03 -20.30 3.52
N PRO A 41 -15.32 -20.85 4.53
CA PRO A 41 -13.85 -20.89 4.55
C PRO A 41 -13.21 -21.58 3.34
N GLY A 42 -13.85 -22.62 2.79
CA GLY A 42 -13.40 -23.29 1.57
C GLY A 42 -13.46 -22.37 0.35
N THR A 43 -14.49 -21.54 0.26
CA THR A 43 -14.61 -20.51 -0.80
C THR A 43 -13.51 -19.46 -0.64
N ILE A 44 -13.27 -18.98 0.57
CA ILE A 44 -12.18 -18.02 0.83
C ILE A 44 -10.83 -18.62 0.45
N ARG A 45 -10.55 -19.86 0.85
CA ARG A 45 -9.30 -20.54 0.46
C ARG A 45 -9.12 -20.56 -1.06
N ASN A 46 -10.18 -20.86 -1.82
CA ASN A 46 -10.13 -20.86 -3.28
C ASN A 46 -9.87 -19.46 -3.84
N GLN A 47 -10.58 -18.44 -3.34
CA GLN A 47 -10.36 -17.05 -3.75
C GLN A 47 -8.95 -16.55 -3.43
N MET A 48 -8.41 -16.95 -2.27
CA MET A 48 -7.05 -16.64 -1.87
C MET A 48 -6.01 -17.33 -2.77
N GLN A 49 -6.27 -18.53 -3.30
CA GLN A 49 -5.40 -19.12 -4.33
C GLN A 49 -5.43 -18.30 -5.63
N SER A 50 -6.60 -17.83 -6.05
CA SER A 50 -6.73 -16.96 -7.22
C SER A 50 -6.00 -15.63 -7.02
N LEU A 51 -6.17 -14.98 -5.87
CA LEU A 51 -5.48 -13.73 -5.52
C LEU A 51 -3.95 -13.92 -5.41
N LYS A 52 -3.50 -15.09 -4.95
CA LYS A 52 -2.08 -15.46 -4.90
C LYS A 52 -1.50 -15.60 -6.31
N ALA A 53 -2.25 -16.18 -7.25
CA ALA A 53 -1.83 -16.27 -8.66
C ALA A 53 -1.68 -14.88 -9.31
N LEU A 54 -2.43 -13.88 -8.82
CA LEU A 54 -2.32 -12.48 -9.21
C LEU A 54 -1.21 -11.71 -8.46
N GLN A 55 -0.43 -12.39 -7.60
CA GLN A 55 0.62 -11.79 -6.77
C GLN A 55 0.12 -10.71 -5.80
N LEU A 56 -1.18 -10.72 -5.48
CA LEU A 56 -1.78 -9.77 -4.54
C LEU A 56 -1.64 -10.23 -3.09
N VAL A 57 -1.45 -11.53 -2.88
CA VAL A 57 -1.35 -12.13 -1.54
C VAL A 57 -0.29 -13.22 -1.49
N GLU A 58 0.37 -13.32 -0.34
CA GLU A 58 1.30 -14.38 -0.01
C GLU A 58 0.62 -15.40 0.91
N GLY A 59 0.93 -16.69 0.70
CA GLY A 59 0.48 -17.75 1.59
C GLY A 59 1.60 -18.15 2.54
N VAL A 60 1.33 -18.09 3.84
CA VAL A 60 2.26 -18.48 4.91
C VAL A 60 1.89 -19.90 5.37
N PRO A 61 2.82 -20.87 5.31
CA PRO A 61 2.54 -22.24 5.75
C PRO A 61 2.61 -22.40 7.28
N GLY A 62 2.03 -23.49 7.79
CA GLY A 62 2.15 -23.91 9.19
C GLY A 62 0.93 -23.58 10.07
N PRO A 63 0.98 -23.92 11.37
CA PRO A 63 -0.15 -23.77 12.30
C PRO A 63 -0.49 -22.31 12.64
N LYS A 64 0.49 -21.42 12.49
CA LYS A 64 0.32 -19.95 12.51
C LYS A 64 0.30 -19.35 11.09
N GLY A 65 0.09 -20.21 10.10
CA GLY A 65 0.01 -19.84 8.69
C GLY A 65 -1.30 -19.13 8.37
N GLY A 66 -1.42 -18.73 7.12
CA GLY A 66 -2.52 -17.89 6.66
C GLY A 66 -2.08 -17.09 5.45
N TYR A 67 -2.51 -15.84 5.38
CA TYR A 67 -2.27 -14.97 4.25
C TYR A 67 -1.75 -13.61 4.67
N LYS A 68 -0.97 -13.00 3.78
CA LYS A 68 -0.49 -11.63 3.92
C LYS A 68 -0.76 -10.85 2.63
N PRO A 69 -1.18 -9.58 2.71
CA PRO A 69 -1.26 -8.73 1.53
C PRO A 69 0.14 -8.39 1.03
N THR A 70 0.33 -8.34 -0.29
CA THR A 70 1.55 -7.77 -0.90
C THR A 70 1.41 -6.26 -1.08
N ALA A 71 2.48 -5.56 -1.43
CA ALA A 71 2.39 -4.15 -1.82
C ALA A 71 1.41 -3.94 -3.00
N THR A 72 1.42 -4.87 -3.96
CA THR A 72 0.53 -4.83 -5.14
C THR A 72 -0.95 -4.97 -4.77
N ALA A 73 -1.28 -5.60 -3.64
CA ALA A 73 -2.66 -5.64 -3.13
C ALA A 73 -3.21 -4.25 -2.79
N TYR A 74 -2.38 -3.42 -2.15
CA TYR A 74 -2.76 -2.04 -1.82
C TYR A 74 -2.97 -1.21 -3.09
N ASP A 75 -2.04 -1.32 -4.04
CA ASP A 75 -2.14 -0.65 -5.35
C ASP A 75 -3.39 -1.10 -6.12
N ALA A 76 -3.72 -2.40 -6.11
CA ALA A 76 -4.86 -2.95 -6.85
C ALA A 76 -6.22 -2.52 -6.30
N LEU A 77 -6.33 -2.25 -4.99
CA LEU A 77 -7.54 -1.71 -4.38
C LEU A 77 -7.66 -0.19 -4.54
N GLN A 78 -6.54 0.50 -4.76
CA GLN A 78 -6.50 1.92 -5.16
C GLN A 78 -6.88 2.14 -6.65
N ILE A 79 -7.35 1.10 -7.34
CA ILE A 79 -8.04 1.16 -8.64
C ILE A 79 -9.57 1.15 -8.43
N GLN A 80 -10.02 2.01 -7.54
CA GLN A 80 -11.25 2.74 -7.77
C GLN A 80 -10.80 4.18 -7.86
N ASP A 81 -10.95 4.76 -9.04
CA ASP A 81 -10.79 6.19 -9.28
C ASP A 81 -11.39 6.96 -8.10
N MET A 82 -10.53 7.48 -7.22
CA MET A 82 -10.93 8.62 -6.44
C MET A 82 -10.92 9.75 -7.47
N ASP A 83 -12.12 10.12 -7.93
CA ASP A 83 -12.34 11.23 -8.87
C ASP A 83 -11.65 12.53 -8.41
N GLU A 84 -11.25 12.61 -7.14
CA GLU A 84 -10.27 13.57 -6.62
C GLU A 84 -9.15 12.84 -5.87
N ALA A 85 -7.92 12.93 -6.38
CA ALA A 85 -6.75 12.54 -5.61
C ALA A 85 -6.73 13.35 -4.30
N ALA A 86 -6.51 12.68 -3.16
CA ALA A 86 -6.32 13.40 -1.90
C ALA A 86 -5.21 14.44 -2.06
N GLU A 87 -5.48 15.67 -1.65
CA GLU A 87 -4.47 16.72 -1.62
C GLU A 87 -3.47 16.42 -0.49
N VAL A 88 -2.26 16.06 -0.88
CA VAL A 88 -1.12 15.82 0.01
C VAL A 88 -0.15 16.99 -0.18
N PRO A 89 -0.31 18.07 0.60
CA PRO A 89 0.52 19.27 0.46
C PRO A 89 1.98 18.95 0.74
N LEU A 90 2.87 19.44 -0.14
CA LEU A 90 4.31 19.26 -0.04
C LEU A 90 4.99 20.54 0.43
N THR A 91 5.94 20.40 1.34
CA THR A 91 6.87 21.48 1.71
C THR A 91 8.30 21.00 1.46
N HIS A 92 9.10 21.80 0.76
CA HIS A 92 10.50 21.53 0.50
C HIS A 92 11.35 22.67 1.05
N ASN A 93 12.21 22.37 2.04
CA ASN A 93 13.00 23.38 2.76
C ASN A 93 12.13 24.53 3.28
N ASP A 94 11.07 24.18 4.03
CA ASP A 94 10.09 25.11 4.62
C ASP A 94 9.32 25.99 3.61
N THR A 95 9.47 25.73 2.32
CA THR A 95 8.73 26.41 1.25
C THR A 95 7.62 25.50 0.74
N ALA A 96 6.36 25.95 0.88
CA ALA A 96 5.21 25.24 0.36
C ALA A 96 5.24 25.16 -1.17
N MET A 97 4.83 24.02 -1.71
CA MET A 97 4.74 23.77 -3.16
C MET A 97 3.26 23.57 -3.55
N PRO A 98 2.46 24.65 -3.61
CA PRO A 98 1.01 24.57 -3.85
C PRO A 98 0.64 23.97 -5.22
N GLU A 99 1.56 24.03 -6.19
CA GLU A 99 1.37 23.47 -7.53
C GLU A 99 1.61 21.95 -7.62
N ALA A 100 2.11 21.31 -6.56
CA ALA A 100 2.54 19.92 -6.55
C ALA A 100 1.73 19.08 -5.56
N ASN A 101 1.15 17.98 -6.05
CA ASN A 101 0.55 16.95 -5.22
C ASN A 101 1.42 15.69 -5.19
N VAL A 102 1.53 15.01 -4.04
CA VAL A 102 2.32 13.78 -3.92
C VAL A 102 1.57 12.61 -4.56
N GLU A 103 2.17 12.00 -5.58
CA GLU A 103 1.63 10.81 -6.26
C GLU A 103 2.13 9.52 -5.60
N ARG A 104 3.43 9.47 -5.26
CA ARG A 104 4.06 8.27 -4.72
C ARG A 104 5.30 8.59 -3.90
N ILE A 105 5.56 7.82 -2.85
CA ILE A 105 6.81 7.86 -2.07
C ILE A 105 7.45 6.48 -2.10
N ASP A 106 8.64 6.38 -2.70
CA ASP A 106 9.45 5.16 -2.70
C ASP A 106 10.53 5.28 -1.63
N LEU A 107 10.53 4.40 -0.64
CA LEU A 107 11.60 4.29 0.36
C LEU A 107 12.71 3.39 -0.18
N VAL A 108 13.76 4.01 -0.74
CA VAL A 108 14.85 3.31 -1.46
C VAL A 108 15.86 2.68 -0.49
N SER A 109 16.08 3.31 0.67
CA SER A 109 16.97 2.79 1.72
C SER A 109 16.49 3.32 3.06
N VAL A 110 16.21 2.44 4.02
CA VAL A 110 15.74 2.80 5.38
C VAL A 110 16.64 2.26 6.49
N HIS A 111 17.56 1.35 6.17
CA HIS A 111 18.40 0.67 7.16
C HIS A 111 19.72 1.39 7.45
N HIS A 112 20.14 2.33 6.59
CA HIS A 112 21.39 3.07 6.77
C HIS A 112 21.11 4.47 7.32
N PRO A 113 21.57 4.81 8.54
CA PRO A 113 21.22 6.07 9.20
C PRO A 113 21.68 7.31 8.43
N GLU A 114 22.85 7.27 7.79
CA GLU A 114 23.36 8.37 6.94
C GLU A 114 22.96 8.31 5.47
N ASN A 115 22.44 7.18 4.99
CA ASN A 115 22.08 6.95 3.58
C ASN A 115 20.61 6.58 3.41
N CYS A 116 19.77 6.98 4.36
CA CYS A 116 18.33 6.84 4.23
C CYS A 116 17.85 7.70 3.06
N ARG A 117 17.23 7.06 2.07
CA ARG A 117 16.80 7.73 0.83
C ARG A 117 15.34 7.42 0.56
N ALA A 118 14.58 8.49 0.33
CA ALA A 118 13.24 8.42 -0.20
C ALA A 118 13.17 9.18 -1.53
N LYS A 119 12.42 8.65 -2.48
CA LYS A 119 12.10 9.32 -3.74
C LYS A 119 10.62 9.69 -3.69
N VAL A 120 10.34 10.98 -3.82
CA VAL A 120 8.96 11.49 -3.86
C VAL A 120 8.65 11.84 -5.31
N ILE A 121 7.60 11.22 -5.84
CA ILE A 121 7.07 11.49 -7.18
C ILE A 121 5.85 12.39 -6.98
N VAL A 122 5.83 13.49 -7.71
CA VAL A 122 4.78 14.52 -7.61
C VAL A 122 4.15 14.75 -8.98
N ILE A 123 2.85 15.06 -8.97
CA ILE A 123 2.14 15.57 -10.13
C ILE A 123 2.03 17.08 -9.98
N VAL A 124 2.41 17.80 -11.03
CA VAL A 124 2.35 19.26 -11.09
C VAL A 124 1.29 19.64 -12.12
N ALA A 125 0.39 20.56 -11.79
CA ALA A 125 -0.71 20.96 -12.67
C ALA A 125 -0.25 21.46 -14.06
N THR A 126 1.00 21.93 -14.17
CA THR A 126 1.67 22.37 -15.39
C THR A 126 2.83 21.44 -15.76
N LEU A 127 2.53 20.27 -16.36
CA LEU A 127 3.37 19.55 -17.32
C LEU A 127 4.90 19.53 -17.05
N TYR A 128 5.35 18.97 -15.92
CA TYR A 128 6.76 18.59 -15.74
C TYR A 128 6.92 17.46 -14.70
N ARG A 129 7.25 16.23 -15.12
CA ARG A 129 7.66 15.14 -14.21
C ARG A 129 9.09 15.42 -13.72
N ARG A 130 9.24 16.11 -12.59
CA ARG A 130 10.52 16.20 -11.86
C ARG A 130 10.41 15.36 -10.59
N GLY A 131 11.17 14.27 -10.51
CA GLY A 131 11.29 13.50 -9.28
C GLY A 131 12.08 14.29 -8.23
N VAL A 132 11.52 14.46 -7.03
CA VAL A 132 12.22 15.07 -5.91
C VAL A 132 12.91 13.95 -5.12
N THR A 133 14.23 14.03 -4.96
CA THR A 133 14.98 13.08 -4.13
C THR A 133 15.20 13.70 -2.76
N VAL A 134 14.51 13.16 -1.74
CA VAL A 134 14.70 13.59 -0.36
C VAL A 134 15.89 12.80 0.21
N ARG A 135 16.98 13.52 0.47
CA ARG A 135 18.24 12.93 0.95
C ARG A 135 18.32 12.78 2.47
N ARG A 136 17.36 13.32 3.22
CA ARG A 136 17.33 13.25 4.68
C ARG A 136 15.90 13.17 5.17
N PHE A 137 15.55 12.04 5.77
CA PHE A 137 14.34 11.91 6.57
C PHE A 137 14.72 12.32 7.99
N GLN A 138 14.27 13.49 8.45
CA GLN A 138 14.46 13.88 9.85
C GLN A 138 13.25 13.34 10.62
N PRO A 139 13.44 12.42 11.58
CA PRO A 139 12.33 11.92 12.39
C PRO A 139 11.70 13.09 13.15
N ALA A 140 10.38 13.06 13.34
CA ALA A 140 9.57 14.11 13.96
C ALA A 140 9.99 14.53 15.38
N ASN A 141 11.00 13.88 15.97
CA ASN A 141 11.47 14.06 17.35
C ASN A 141 12.87 14.69 17.48
N GLN A 142 13.39 15.38 16.47
CA GLN A 142 14.63 16.17 16.63
C GLN A 142 14.41 17.65 16.32
N PRO A 143 14.77 18.56 17.24
CA PRO A 143 14.64 20.00 17.03
C PRO A 143 15.62 20.48 15.94
N PHE A 144 15.19 21.47 15.17
CA PHE A 144 16.03 22.18 14.20
C PHE A 144 17.10 22.98 14.98
N THR A 145 18.37 22.74 14.67
CA THR A 145 19.51 23.60 15.05
C THR A 145 20.26 24.00 13.80
#